data_AF-C8XG49-F1
#
_entry.id   AF-C8XG49-F1
#
_cell.length_a   1.000
_cell.length_b   1.000
_cell.length_c   1.000
_cell.angle_alpha   90.00
_cell.angle_beta   90.00
_cell.angle_gamma   90.00
#
_symmetry.space_group_name_H-M   'P 1'
#
loop_
_entity.id
_entity.type
_entity.pdbx_description
1 polymer ?
#
loop_
_entity_poly.entity_id
_entity_poly.type
_entity_poly.pdbx_seq_one_letter_code
_entity_poly.pdbx_strand_id
1 'polypeptide(L)'
;MSMSVDVRSPQAVVTRPGNQPERNVTVGHQPTEVDVLFPLVDEEQWPPYPAESIEGVLLAHDLVEIVGVPWFVTNLSRGDIVRVSHDGIGYVGGVIVSRGGHSTLHVLAATPAELAPVIEALTALGAVVRSGLEPPMLAVDVPERVSLTAVVRILTAAESMTCAFTVASDQHGARSACA
;
A
#
# COMPACT_ATOMS: atom_id res chain seq x y z
N MET A 1 -48.64 52.71 -10.24
CA MET A 1 -47.94 51.60 -10.90
C MET A 1 -47.06 52.20 -11.96
N SER A 2 -45.79 52.38 -11.61
CA SER A 2 -44.76 53.03 -12.40
C SER A 2 -44.27 52.10 -13.51
N MET A 3 -43.93 52.63 -14.68
CA MET A 3 -42.64 52.35 -15.35
C MET A 3 -42.33 53.51 -16.32
N SER A 4 -41.12 54.03 -16.16
CA SER A 4 -40.63 55.28 -16.71
C SER A 4 -39.81 55.05 -17.99
N VAL A 5 -40.14 55.85 -19.00
CA VAL A 5 -39.30 56.63 -19.94
C VAL A 5 -37.85 56.15 -20.22
N ASP A 6 -37.61 55.91 -21.51
CA ASP A 6 -36.33 55.82 -22.22
C ASP A 6 -35.41 57.04 -22.03
N VAL A 7 -34.10 56.80 -21.77
CA VAL A 7 -33.03 57.76 -22.04
C VAL A 7 -31.76 57.07 -22.56
N ARG A 8 -31.48 57.34 -23.85
CA ARG A 8 -30.20 57.59 -24.56
C ARG A 8 -28.93 56.82 -24.15
N SER A 9 -28.36 56.15 -25.15
CA SER A 9 -26.97 55.68 -25.24
C SER A 9 -25.91 56.79 -25.07
N PRO A 10 -24.72 56.43 -24.56
CA PRO A 10 -23.48 56.91 -25.14
C PRO A 10 -22.44 55.80 -25.40
N GLN A 11 -21.88 55.88 -26.61
CA GLN A 11 -20.55 55.51 -27.10
C GLN A 11 -19.75 54.37 -26.46
N ALA A 12 -19.34 53.46 -27.36
CA ALA A 12 -18.40 52.37 -27.17
C ALA A 12 -17.03 52.85 -26.64
N VAL A 13 -16.57 52.21 -25.57
CA VAL A 13 -15.16 52.12 -25.23
C VAL A 13 -14.70 50.71 -25.60
N VAL A 14 -13.96 50.61 -26.71
CA VAL A 14 -13.22 49.41 -27.09
C VAL A 14 -12.02 49.32 -26.15
N THR A 15 -12.12 48.50 -25.11
CA THR A 15 -10.97 48.04 -24.33
C THR A 15 -10.42 46.77 -24.98
N ARG A 16 -9.14 46.84 -25.36
CA ARG A 16 -8.35 45.75 -25.96
C ARG A 16 -8.32 44.53 -25.04
N PRO A 17 -8.22 43.29 -25.59
CA PRO A 17 -8.16 42.09 -24.78
C PRO A 17 -6.83 42.06 -24.02
N GLY A 18 -6.89 42.31 -22.72
CA GLY A 18 -5.78 42.03 -21.82
C GLY A 18 -5.69 40.52 -21.66
N ASN A 19 -4.56 39.95 -22.09
CA ASN A 19 -4.11 38.59 -21.78
C ASN A 19 -4.43 38.25 -20.32
N GLN A 20 -5.46 37.44 -20.09
CA GLN A 20 -5.52 36.65 -18.87
C GLN A 20 -4.51 35.52 -19.06
N PRO A 21 -3.47 35.40 -18.21
CA PRO A 21 -2.67 34.20 -18.23
C PRO A 21 -3.60 33.05 -17.92
N GLU A 22 -3.61 32.04 -18.80
CA GLU A 22 -4.26 30.77 -18.57
C GLU A 22 -3.92 30.34 -17.15
N ARG A 23 -4.94 30.28 -16.29
CA ARG A 23 -4.78 29.66 -14.98
C ARG A 23 -4.47 28.21 -15.28
N ASN A 24 -3.19 27.85 -15.26
CA ASN A 24 -2.75 26.48 -15.12
C ASN A 24 -3.40 25.97 -13.83
N VAL A 25 -4.58 25.38 -13.97
CA VAL A 25 -5.17 24.53 -12.95
C VAL A 25 -4.29 23.29 -12.97
N THR A 26 -3.21 23.32 -12.19
CA THR A 26 -2.58 22.10 -11.75
C THR A 26 -3.63 21.39 -10.92
N VAL A 27 -4.46 20.55 -11.56
CA VAL A 27 -5.28 19.57 -10.86
C VAL A 27 -4.26 18.66 -10.19
N GLY A 28 -3.89 18.97 -8.96
CA GLY A 28 -3.22 18.02 -8.09
C GLY A 28 -4.21 16.88 -7.92
N HIS A 29 -4.10 15.85 -8.76
CA HIS A 29 -4.89 14.65 -8.61
C HIS A 29 -4.55 14.11 -7.23
N GLN A 30 -5.49 14.22 -6.29
CA GLN A 30 -5.33 13.58 -4.99
C GLN A 30 -5.19 12.09 -5.27
N PRO A 31 -4.24 11.39 -4.61
CA PRO A 31 -4.10 9.96 -4.79
C PRO A 31 -5.44 9.29 -4.50
N THR A 32 -5.93 8.48 -5.43
CA THR A 32 -7.16 7.73 -5.21
C THR A 32 -6.79 6.45 -4.48
N GLU A 33 -7.13 6.38 -3.19
CA GLU A 33 -6.98 5.17 -2.38
C GLU A 33 -8.02 4.12 -2.80
N VAL A 34 -7.58 2.87 -2.90
CA VAL A 34 -8.39 1.73 -3.32
C VAL A 34 -8.06 0.52 -2.48
N ASP A 35 -9.03 -0.38 -2.33
CA ASP A 35 -8.80 -1.73 -1.81
C ASP A 35 -8.55 -2.69 -2.98
N VAL A 36 -7.47 -3.45 -2.91
CA VAL A 36 -7.13 -4.47 -3.90
C VAL A 36 -7.31 -5.86 -3.30
N LEU A 37 -8.19 -6.64 -3.89
CA LEU A 37 -8.48 -8.01 -3.49
C LEU A 37 -7.47 -8.97 -4.12
N PHE A 38 -6.80 -9.76 -3.28
CA PHE A 38 -5.89 -10.82 -3.69
C PHE A 38 -6.47 -12.18 -3.29
N PRO A 39 -6.84 -13.04 -4.26
CA PRO A 39 -7.23 -14.41 -3.98
C PRO A 39 -6.09 -15.16 -3.29
N LEU A 40 -6.42 -15.89 -2.23
CA LEU A 40 -5.46 -16.71 -1.48
C LEU A 40 -5.55 -18.15 -1.97
N VAL A 41 -4.41 -18.84 -2.00
CA VAL A 41 -4.37 -20.28 -2.27
C VAL A 41 -4.71 -21.00 -0.96
N ASP A 42 -5.71 -21.86 -0.98
CA ASP A 42 -6.04 -22.73 0.15
C ASP A 42 -5.00 -23.86 0.21
N GLU A 43 -4.03 -23.70 1.12
CA GLU A 43 -3.08 -24.75 1.48
C GLU A 43 -3.46 -25.32 2.84
N GLU A 44 -4.04 -26.52 2.84
CA GLU A 44 -4.37 -27.25 4.07
C GLU A 44 -5.25 -26.46 5.08
N GLN A 45 -6.19 -25.62 4.59
CA GLN A 45 -7.06 -24.73 5.39
C GLN A 45 -6.34 -23.54 6.04
N TRP A 46 -5.16 -23.19 5.54
CA TRP A 46 -4.44 -21.97 5.91
C TRP A 46 -4.08 -21.17 4.65
N PRO A 47 -4.38 -19.86 4.62
CA PRO A 47 -5.08 -19.05 5.62
C PRO A 47 -6.60 -19.37 5.68
N PRO A 48 -7.31 -18.99 6.75
CA PRO A 48 -8.74 -19.28 6.90
C PRO A 48 -9.66 -18.41 6.02
N TYR A 49 -9.07 -17.55 5.18
CA TYR A 49 -9.76 -16.59 4.33
C TYR A 49 -9.53 -16.94 2.85
N PRO A 50 -10.54 -16.79 1.99
CA PRO A 50 -10.40 -17.06 0.56
C PRO A 50 -9.64 -15.97 -0.21
N ALA A 51 -9.54 -14.78 0.37
CA ALA A 51 -8.88 -13.63 -0.22
C ALA A 51 -8.45 -12.64 0.87
N GLU A 52 -7.46 -11.82 0.55
CA GLU A 52 -7.03 -10.68 1.36
C GLU A 52 -7.34 -9.38 0.63
N SER A 53 -7.86 -8.37 1.34
CA SER A 53 -7.99 -7.00 0.83
C SER A 53 -6.84 -6.17 1.36
N ILE A 54 -6.09 -5.52 0.47
CA ILE A 54 -4.90 -4.73 0.83
C ILE A 54 -5.05 -3.32 0.28
N GLU A 55 -4.74 -2.32 1.10
CA GLU A 55 -4.83 -0.92 0.71
C GLU A 55 -3.79 -0.57 -0.37
N GLY A 56 -4.22 0.20 -1.36
CA GLY A 56 -3.38 0.66 -2.47
C GLY A 56 -3.72 2.07 -2.93
N VAL A 57 -2.86 2.61 -3.79
CA VAL A 57 -3.03 3.91 -4.45
C VAL A 57 -3.07 3.70 -5.96
N LEU A 58 -4.16 4.12 -6.59
CA LEU A 58 -4.35 4.02 -8.03
C LEU A 58 -3.39 4.97 -8.77
N LEU A 59 -2.48 4.41 -9.56
CA LEU A 59 -1.53 5.16 -10.39
C LEU A 59 -2.06 5.35 -11.82
N ALA A 60 -2.79 4.36 -12.32
CA ALA A 60 -3.49 4.37 -13.60
C ALA A 60 -4.68 3.40 -13.54
N HIS A 61 -5.52 3.40 -14.58
CA HIS A 61 -6.71 2.54 -14.66
C HIS A 61 -6.46 1.04 -14.36
N ASP A 62 -5.27 0.52 -14.67
CA ASP A 62 -4.88 -0.87 -14.47
C ASP A 62 -3.63 -1.03 -13.57
N LEU A 63 -3.21 0.03 -12.86
CA LEU A 63 -2.00 0.03 -12.03
C LEU A 63 -2.25 0.60 -10.64
N VAL A 64 -1.90 -0.18 -9.61
CA VAL A 64 -2.00 0.21 -8.21
C VAL A 64 -0.65 0.01 -7.51
N GLU A 65 -0.21 1.01 -6.76
CA GLU A 65 0.87 0.86 -5.78
C GLU A 65 0.29 0.33 -4.46
N ILE A 66 0.82 -0.77 -3.95
CA ILE A 66 0.39 -1.34 -2.68
C ILE A 66 0.96 -0.52 -1.52
N VAL A 67 0.11 -0.02 -0.64
CA VAL A 67 0.53 0.77 0.53
C VAL A 67 0.29 0.04 1.86
N GLY A 68 -0.60 -0.95 1.85
CA GLY A 68 -0.83 -1.88 2.96
C GLY A 68 0.31 -2.88 3.16
N VAL A 69 0.32 -3.53 4.32
CA VAL A 69 1.26 -4.62 4.64
C VAL A 69 0.48 -5.94 4.55
N PRO A 70 0.84 -6.86 3.64
CA PRO A 70 0.11 -8.11 3.48
C PRO A 70 0.18 -9.01 4.72
N TRP A 71 -0.96 -9.56 5.13
CA TRP A 71 -1.12 -10.53 6.19
C TRP A 71 -0.92 -11.96 5.72
N PHE A 72 -1.35 -12.29 4.50
CA PHE A 72 -1.35 -13.67 4.01
C PHE A 72 -0.78 -13.79 2.60
N VAL A 73 -0.99 -12.78 1.75
CA VAL A 73 -0.42 -12.79 0.39
C VAL A 73 1.09 -12.89 0.47
N THR A 74 1.65 -13.88 -0.23
CA THR A 74 3.09 -14.07 -0.37
C THR A 74 3.60 -13.43 -1.65
N ASN A 75 4.91 -13.19 -1.71
CA ASN A 75 5.61 -12.56 -2.83
C ASN A 75 5.12 -11.15 -3.17
N LEU A 76 4.41 -10.47 -2.26
CA LEU A 76 3.95 -9.09 -2.37
C LEU A 76 4.47 -8.28 -1.18
N SER A 77 4.89 -7.04 -1.41
CA SER A 77 5.27 -6.11 -0.34
C SER A 77 4.74 -4.71 -0.58
N ARG A 78 4.72 -3.90 0.49
CA ARG A 78 4.46 -2.47 0.40
C ARG A 78 5.38 -1.80 -0.62
N GLY A 79 4.84 -0.90 -1.42
CA GLY A 79 5.52 -0.20 -2.52
C GLY A 79 5.60 -0.99 -3.82
N ASP A 80 5.17 -2.26 -3.85
CA ASP A 80 5.04 -2.98 -5.12
C ASP A 80 3.95 -2.35 -5.98
N ILE A 81 4.19 -2.25 -7.29
CA ILE A 81 3.20 -1.84 -8.26
C ILE A 81 2.66 -3.09 -8.93
N VAL A 82 1.35 -3.28 -8.88
CA VAL A 82 0.64 -4.40 -9.47
C VAL A 82 -0.24 -3.96 -10.62
N ARG A 83 -0.35 -4.82 -11.63
CA ARG A 83 -1.48 -4.77 -12.56
C ARG A 83 -2.73 -5.24 -11.85
N VAL A 84 -3.82 -4.51 -12.02
CA VAL A 84 -5.13 -4.87 -11.49
C VAL A 84 -6.16 -4.99 -12.60
N SER A 85 -7.17 -5.83 -12.38
CA SER A 85 -8.41 -5.83 -13.16
C SER A 85 -9.58 -5.37 -12.29
N HIS A 86 -10.65 -4.89 -12.89
CA HIS A 86 -11.89 -4.58 -12.18
C HIS A 86 -12.94 -5.62 -12.54
N ASP A 87 -13.43 -6.38 -11.55
CA ASP A 87 -14.38 -7.49 -11.78
C ASP A 87 -15.86 -7.06 -11.79
N GLY A 88 -16.11 -5.77 -11.62
CA GLY A 88 -17.44 -5.16 -11.51
C GLY A 88 -17.84 -4.83 -10.08
N ILE A 89 -17.12 -5.36 -9.09
CA ILE A 89 -17.27 -5.07 -7.67
C ILE A 89 -16.09 -4.24 -7.16
N GLY A 90 -14.87 -4.66 -7.49
CA GLY A 90 -13.66 -3.97 -7.04
C GLY A 90 -12.42 -4.34 -7.84
N TYR A 91 -11.26 -3.86 -7.37
CA TYR A 91 -9.97 -4.18 -7.98
C TYR A 91 -9.48 -5.54 -7.51
N VAL A 92 -9.05 -6.36 -8.46
CA VAL A 92 -8.43 -7.67 -8.22
C VAL A 92 -6.97 -7.60 -8.61
N GLY A 93 -6.10 -7.98 -7.67
CA GLY A 93 -4.66 -7.99 -7.83
C GLY A 93 -4.19 -9.04 -8.85
N GLY A 94 -3.28 -8.63 -9.73
CA GLY A 94 -2.65 -9.48 -10.73
C GLY A 94 -1.13 -9.50 -10.62
N VAL A 95 -0.45 -9.34 -11.75
CA VAL A 95 1.01 -9.46 -11.84
C VAL A 95 1.70 -8.22 -11.26
N ILE A 96 2.75 -8.44 -10.46
CA ILE A 96 3.65 -7.39 -9.99
C ILE A 96 4.52 -6.91 -11.17
N VAL A 97 4.43 -5.62 -11.48
CA VAL A 97 5.17 -4.99 -12.59
C VAL A 97 6.38 -4.18 -12.12
N SER A 98 6.40 -3.76 -10.86
CA SER A 98 7.56 -3.11 -10.25
C SER A 98 7.66 -3.47 -8.78
N ARG A 99 8.89 -3.64 -8.29
CA ARG A 99 9.20 -3.94 -6.89
C ARG A 99 9.44 -2.66 -6.10
N GLY A 100 8.87 -2.57 -4.89
CA GLY A 100 9.03 -1.44 -3.98
C GLY A 100 10.36 -1.44 -3.21
N GLY A 101 11.03 -2.59 -3.13
CA GLY A 101 12.26 -2.78 -2.35
C GLY A 101 12.03 -3.08 -0.87
N HIS A 102 10.78 -3.08 -0.42
CA HIS A 102 10.40 -3.54 0.91
C HIS A 102 10.36 -5.07 0.97
N SER A 103 10.48 -5.64 2.16
CA SER A 103 10.26 -7.06 2.38
C SER A 103 9.18 -7.30 3.40
N THR A 104 8.48 -8.41 3.25
CA THR A 104 7.33 -8.77 4.09
C THR A 104 7.62 -10.08 4.79
N LEU A 105 7.39 -10.09 6.10
CA LEU A 105 7.49 -11.30 6.93
C LEU A 105 6.20 -11.48 7.72
N HIS A 106 5.86 -12.73 7.95
CA HIS A 106 4.74 -13.13 8.79
C HIS A 106 5.28 -13.82 10.02
N VAL A 107 4.73 -13.50 11.19
CA VAL A 107 5.07 -14.17 12.46
C VAL A 107 3.78 -14.67 13.08
N LEU A 108 3.71 -15.93 13.47
CA LEU A 108 2.60 -16.50 14.20
C LEU A 108 3.08 -16.98 15.56
N ALA A 109 2.24 -16.82 16.58
CA ALA A 109 2.48 -17.38 17.89
C ALA A 109 1.21 -17.96 18.53
N ALA A 110 1.38 -18.85 19.51
CA ALA A 110 0.28 -19.38 20.29
C ALA A 110 -0.37 -18.33 21.19
N THR A 111 0.42 -17.35 21.68
CA THR A 111 -0.08 -16.30 22.57
C THR A 111 0.41 -14.90 22.16
N PRO A 112 -0.38 -13.83 22.42
CA PRO A 112 0.08 -12.46 22.20
C PRO A 112 1.31 -12.07 23.04
N ALA A 113 1.50 -12.72 24.20
CA ALA A 113 2.62 -12.46 25.10
C ALA A 113 3.97 -12.85 24.46
N GLU A 114 4.00 -13.87 23.62
CA GLU A 114 5.19 -14.27 22.86
C GLU A 114 5.57 -13.22 21.80
N LEU A 115 4.58 -12.53 21.22
CA LEU A 115 4.82 -11.52 20.19
C LEU A 115 5.28 -10.17 20.75
N ALA A 116 4.93 -9.83 21.99
CA ALA A 116 5.29 -8.55 22.60
C ALA A 116 6.80 -8.20 22.52
N PRO A 117 7.74 -9.07 22.94
CA PRO A 117 9.18 -8.78 22.82
C PRO A 117 9.65 -8.74 21.36
N VAL A 118 9.01 -9.50 20.46
CA VAL A 118 9.32 -9.48 19.02
C VAL A 118 8.93 -8.14 18.41
N ILE A 119 7.73 -7.64 18.71
CA ILE A 119 7.26 -6.32 18.24
C ILE A 119 8.23 -5.22 18.69
N GLU A 120 8.65 -5.22 19.96
CA GLU A 120 9.58 -4.24 20.51
C GLU A 120 10.93 -4.27 19.75
N ALA A 121 11.50 -5.46 19.60
CA ALA A 121 12.80 -5.64 18.95
C ALA A 121 12.78 -5.26 17.46
N LEU A 122 11.72 -5.62 16.72
CA LEU A 122 11.55 -5.27 15.31
C LEU A 122 11.33 -3.76 15.12
N THR A 123 10.49 -3.16 15.96
CA THR A 123 10.23 -1.72 15.91
C THR A 123 11.50 -0.92 16.21
N ALA A 124 12.33 -1.39 17.16
CA ALA A 124 13.62 -0.77 17.48
C ALA A 124 14.62 -0.80 16.30
N LEU A 125 14.52 -1.80 15.41
CA LEU A 125 15.30 -1.84 14.16
C LEU A 125 14.73 -0.93 13.06
N GLY A 126 13.53 -0.38 13.23
CA GLY A 126 12.85 0.45 12.24
C GLY A 126 11.94 -0.30 11.29
N ALA A 127 11.66 -1.58 11.55
CA ALA A 127 10.59 -2.30 10.85
C ALA A 127 9.21 -1.79 11.29
N VAL A 128 8.22 -1.91 10.42
CA VAL A 128 6.83 -1.54 10.71
C VAL A 128 6.06 -2.83 10.98
N VAL A 129 5.44 -2.93 12.15
CA VAL A 129 4.73 -4.15 12.58
C VAL A 129 3.25 -3.87 12.72
N ARG A 130 2.43 -4.74 12.12
CA ARG A 130 0.99 -4.81 12.35
C ARG A 130 0.68 -6.04 13.19
N SER A 131 -0.22 -5.89 14.15
CA SER A 131 -0.74 -6.97 15.01
C SER A 131 -2.26 -6.86 15.11
N GLY A 132 -2.94 -7.93 15.54
CA GLY A 132 -4.37 -7.87 15.90
C GLY A 132 -5.27 -8.94 15.27
N LEU A 133 -4.69 -9.93 14.59
CA LEU A 133 -5.42 -11.12 14.15
C LEU A 133 -5.43 -12.21 15.23
N GLU A 134 -6.39 -13.12 15.10
CA GLU A 134 -6.51 -14.36 15.88
C GLU A 134 -6.48 -15.55 14.88
N PRO A 135 -5.57 -16.53 15.04
CA PRO A 135 -4.54 -16.65 16.07
C PRO A 135 -3.51 -15.51 16.06
N PRO A 136 -2.78 -15.27 17.17
CA PRO A 136 -1.84 -14.16 17.29
C PRO A 136 -0.84 -14.15 16.13
N MET A 137 -0.90 -13.08 15.34
CA MET A 137 -0.11 -12.94 14.13
C MET A 137 0.42 -11.52 13.94
N LEU A 138 1.60 -11.41 13.34
CA LEU A 138 2.21 -10.17 12.89
C LEU A 138 2.37 -10.17 11.36
N ALA A 139 2.05 -9.03 10.75
CA ALA A 139 2.52 -8.67 9.43
C ALA A 139 3.62 -7.61 9.56
N VAL A 140 4.81 -7.94 9.08
CA VAL A 140 6.02 -7.13 9.26
C VAL A 140 6.45 -6.58 7.91
N ASP A 141 6.48 -5.26 7.80
CA ASP A 141 7.09 -4.53 6.71
C ASP A 141 8.53 -4.14 7.09
N VAL A 142 9.49 -4.53 6.26
CA VAL A 142 10.90 -4.19 6.38
C VAL A 142 11.24 -3.24 5.24
N PRO A 143 11.37 -1.92 5.54
CA PRO A 143 11.81 -0.96 4.54
C PRO A 143 13.25 -1.23 4.09
N GLU A 144 13.60 -0.84 2.85
CA GLU A 144 14.92 -1.09 2.25
C GLU A 144 16.12 -0.62 3.12
N ARG A 145 15.92 0.44 3.89
CA ARG A 145 16.96 0.99 4.80
C ARG A 145 17.21 0.13 6.04
N VAL A 146 16.36 -0.88 6.30
CA VAL A 146 16.42 -1.76 7.48
C VAL A 146 17.06 -3.08 7.05
N SER A 147 18.00 -3.59 7.86
CA SER A 147 18.67 -4.85 7.54
C SER A 147 17.72 -6.04 7.69
N LEU A 148 17.29 -6.63 6.56
CA LEU A 148 16.52 -7.88 6.55
C LEU A 148 17.24 -9.00 7.31
N THR A 149 18.57 -9.12 7.16
CA THR A 149 19.37 -10.09 7.91
C THR A 149 19.30 -9.88 9.43
N ALA A 150 19.26 -8.64 9.90
CA ALA A 150 19.10 -8.36 11.33
C ALA A 150 17.69 -8.70 11.83
N VAL A 151 16.66 -8.42 11.03
CA VAL A 151 15.27 -8.81 11.30
C VAL A 151 15.15 -10.33 11.40
N VAL A 152 15.63 -11.07 10.39
CA VAL A 152 15.61 -12.53 10.39
C VAL A 152 16.35 -13.09 11.61
N ARG A 153 17.49 -12.53 11.98
CA ARG A 153 18.23 -12.97 13.18
C ARG A 153 17.41 -12.82 14.47
N ILE A 154 16.66 -11.73 14.62
CA ILE A 154 15.75 -11.54 15.77
C ILE A 154 14.67 -12.61 15.76
N LEU A 155 14.04 -12.85 14.60
CA LEU A 155 12.96 -13.81 14.47
C LEU A 155 13.44 -15.25 14.71
N THR A 156 14.59 -15.65 14.15
CA THR A 156 15.21 -16.95 14.42
C THR A 156 15.54 -17.14 15.91
N ALA A 157 15.91 -16.08 16.63
CA ALA A 157 16.15 -16.18 18.07
C ALA A 157 14.87 -16.30 18.89
N ALA A 158 13.74 -15.83 18.36
CA ALA A 158 12.41 -15.92 18.98
C ALA A 158 11.63 -17.19 18.58
N GLU A 159 12.09 -17.89 17.54
CA GLU A 159 11.45 -19.10 17.03
C GLU A 159 11.42 -20.21 18.09
N SER A 160 10.28 -20.88 18.18
CA SER A 160 10.00 -21.92 19.17
C SER A 160 8.97 -22.90 18.62
N MET A 161 8.59 -23.90 19.41
CA MET A 161 7.49 -24.81 19.04
C MET A 161 6.13 -24.10 18.89
N THR A 162 5.97 -22.92 19.48
CA THR A 162 4.73 -22.15 19.52
C THR A 162 4.85 -20.77 18.86
N CYS A 163 6.02 -20.43 18.31
CA CYS A 163 6.28 -19.16 17.62
C CYS A 163 7.10 -19.45 16.37
N ALA A 164 6.56 -19.13 15.20
CA ALA A 164 7.20 -19.39 13.92
C ALA A 164 7.09 -18.16 13.01
N PHE A 165 7.98 -18.07 12.03
CA PHE A 165 7.95 -16.98 11.06
C PHE A 165 8.23 -17.48 9.64
N THR A 166 7.73 -16.72 8.67
CA THR A 166 7.95 -16.95 7.25
C THR A 166 8.42 -15.66 6.59
N VAL A 167 9.42 -15.76 5.71
CA VAL A 167 9.78 -14.67 4.80
C VAL A 167 8.81 -14.72 3.62
N ALA A 168 7.73 -13.95 3.70
CA ALA A 168 6.66 -13.95 2.70
C ALA A 168 7.11 -13.31 1.37
N SER A 169 7.97 -12.29 1.43
CA SER A 169 8.51 -11.60 0.25
C SER A 169 9.90 -11.03 0.60
N ASP A 170 10.95 -11.51 -0.06
CA ASP A 170 12.32 -10.97 0.04
C ASP A 170 12.66 -10.16 -1.22
N GLN A 171 12.91 -8.87 -1.02
CA GLN A 171 13.35 -7.93 -2.06
C GLN A 171 14.70 -7.28 -1.74
N HIS A 172 15.28 -7.54 -0.57
CA HIS A 172 16.57 -6.97 -0.18
C HIS A 172 17.73 -7.64 -0.94
N GLY A 173 17.55 -8.91 -1.36
CA GLY A 173 18.52 -9.62 -2.20
C GLY A 173 18.54 -9.19 -3.68
N ALA A 174 17.46 -8.62 -4.19
CA ALA A 174 17.26 -8.40 -5.62
C ALA A 174 18.13 -7.29 -6.24
N ARG A 175 18.77 -6.43 -5.43
CA ARG A 175 19.59 -5.31 -5.92
C ARG A 175 21.10 -5.61 -6.05
N SER A 176 21.57 -6.79 -5.63
CA SER A 176 23.00 -7.14 -5.77
C SER A 176 23.42 -7.54 -7.20
N ALA A 177 22.51 -7.52 -8.18
CA ALA A 177 22.77 -7.95 -9.56
C ALA A 177 22.99 -6.83 -10.58
N CYS A 178 23.01 -5.55 -10.15
CA CYS A 178 23.38 -4.41 -11.00
C CYS A 178 24.45 -3.58 -10.31
N ALA A 179 25.69 -4.07 -10.31
CA ALA A 179 26.91 -3.30 -10.08
C ALA A 179 27.99 -3.80 -11.03
#